data_AF-A0A1S9AXC7-F1
#
_entry.id   AF-A0A1S9AXC7-F1
#
_cell.length_a   1.000
_cell.length_b   1.000
_cell.length_c   1.000
_cell.angle_alpha   90.00
_cell.angle_beta   90.00
_cell.angle_gamma   90.00
#
_symmetry.space_group_name_H-M   'P 1'
#
loop_
_entity.id
_entity.type
_entity.pdbx_description
1 polymer ?
#
loop_
_entity_poly.entity_id
_entity_poly.type
_entity_poly.pdbx_seq_one_letter_code
_entity_poly.pdbx_strand_id
1 'polypeptide(L)'
;MPPRITCREDALPALQQAVDQANQVLARPEFYAGIRKHKDFKSTKVKPATIAQLIESCELEFHVDTFEPNEDQGKTLGLFSHKRPTYLSLNATKLANRSGWSSTFFIEDVASTIIHESVHAVDHANPDYRFGHKNRKRGSAPYWIGNHAFHLLTHDPVLELAFDRITEIDEVAV
;
A
#
# COMPACT_ATOMS: atom_id res chain seq x y z
N MET A 1 -10.86 9.71 13.24
CA MET A 1 -9.52 10.21 12.88
C MET A 1 -8.97 9.29 11.80
N PRO A 2 -8.11 9.75 10.87
CA PRO A 2 -7.51 8.83 9.89
C PRO A 2 -6.63 7.79 10.60
N PRO A 3 -6.38 6.63 9.98
CA PRO A 3 -5.57 5.58 10.57
C PRO A 3 -4.14 6.08 10.82
N ARG A 4 -3.53 5.56 11.89
CA ARG A 4 -2.16 5.89 12.26
C ARG A 4 -1.24 4.73 11.92
N ILE A 5 -0.14 5.02 11.24
CA ILE A 5 0.90 4.03 10.92
C ILE A 5 2.12 4.30 11.80
N THR A 6 2.68 3.26 12.39
CA THR A 6 3.90 3.29 13.20
C THR A 6 4.88 2.21 12.73
N CYS A 7 6.16 2.35 13.06
CA CYS A 7 7.16 1.30 12.95
C CYS A 7 7.97 1.24 14.26
N ARG A 8 8.85 0.24 14.40
CA ARG A 8 9.68 0.09 15.60
C ARG A 8 10.65 1.28 15.76
N GLU A 9 11.02 1.62 16.99
CA GLU A 9 11.95 2.73 17.27
C GLU A 9 13.34 2.54 16.65
N ASP A 10 13.77 1.29 16.45
CA ASP A 10 15.03 0.89 15.84
C ASP A 10 14.92 0.60 14.33
N ALA A 11 13.81 0.99 13.71
CA ALA A 11 13.60 0.80 12.27
C ALA A 11 14.68 1.52 11.45
N LEU A 12 14.94 0.96 10.24
CA LEU A 12 15.80 1.61 9.26
C LEU A 12 15.31 3.05 8.99
N PRO A 13 16.20 4.06 8.89
CA PRO A 13 15.78 5.45 8.66
C PRO A 13 14.86 5.63 7.45
N ALA A 14 15.06 4.84 6.39
CA ALA A 14 14.19 4.86 5.21
C ALA A 14 12.76 4.35 5.50
N LEU A 15 12.62 3.37 6.40
CA LEU A 15 11.32 2.87 6.81
C LEU A 15 10.57 3.92 7.62
N GLN A 16 11.25 4.58 8.56
CA GLN A 16 10.66 5.69 9.30
C GLN A 16 10.20 6.82 8.37
N GLN A 17 11.05 7.23 7.41
CA GLN A 17 10.68 8.26 6.44
C GLN A 17 9.47 7.87 5.58
N ALA A 18 9.37 6.60 5.16
CA ALA A 18 8.23 6.11 4.40
C ALA A 18 6.94 6.08 5.24
N VAL A 19 7.03 5.68 6.52
CA VAL A 19 5.90 5.75 7.47
C VAL A 19 5.44 7.20 7.66
N ASP A 20 6.38 8.13 7.83
CA ASP A 20 6.07 9.55 7.98
C ASP A 20 5.36 10.10 6.73
N GLN A 21 5.85 9.78 5.53
CA GLN A 21 5.20 10.16 4.27
C GLN A 21 3.81 9.53 4.12
N ALA A 22 3.64 8.25 4.48
CA ALA A 22 2.34 7.59 4.42
C ALA A 22 1.31 8.26 5.35
N ASN A 23 1.71 8.57 6.58
CA ASN A 23 0.86 9.33 7.52
C ASN A 23 0.54 10.73 7.00
N GLN A 24 1.50 11.43 6.39
CA GLN A 24 1.26 12.73 5.77
C GLN A 24 0.21 12.65 4.65
N VAL A 25 0.25 11.61 3.81
CA VAL A 25 -0.76 11.39 2.76
C VAL A 25 -2.13 11.08 3.37
N LEU A 26 -2.19 10.23 4.40
CA LEU A 26 -3.45 9.91 5.08
C LEU A 26 -4.08 11.10 5.83
N ALA A 27 -3.29 12.13 6.16
CA ALA A 27 -3.79 13.36 6.76
C ALA A 27 -4.37 14.36 5.74
N ARG A 28 -4.13 14.15 4.43
CA ARG A 28 -4.50 15.09 3.36
C ARG A 28 -5.94 14.89 2.89
N PRO A 29 -6.82 15.90 2.97
CA PRO A 29 -8.19 15.80 2.43
C PRO A 29 -8.26 15.47 0.94
N GLU A 30 -7.27 15.92 0.15
CA GLU A 30 -7.19 15.69 -1.28
C GLU A 30 -7.01 14.21 -1.65
N PHE A 31 -6.37 13.41 -0.80
CA PHE A 31 -6.24 11.97 -0.97
C PHE A 31 -7.62 11.30 -1.00
N TYR A 32 -8.44 11.57 0.01
CA TYR A 32 -9.79 11.01 0.07
C TYR A 32 -10.70 11.59 -1.02
N ALA A 33 -10.54 12.87 -1.38
CA ALA A 33 -11.28 13.47 -2.47
C ALA A 33 -10.97 12.79 -3.82
N GLY A 34 -9.71 12.40 -4.07
CA GLY A 34 -9.32 11.63 -5.25
C GLY A 34 -10.00 10.27 -5.32
N ILE A 35 -10.02 9.53 -4.20
CA ILE A 35 -10.71 8.23 -4.09
C ILE A 35 -12.21 8.39 -4.39
N ARG A 36 -12.88 9.37 -3.76
CA ARG A 36 -14.32 9.62 -3.96
C ARG A 36 -14.69 9.95 -5.41
N LYS A 37 -13.79 10.61 -6.15
CA LYS A 37 -13.98 10.99 -7.56
C LYS A 37 -13.71 9.84 -8.53
N HIS A 38 -13.08 8.76 -8.09
CA HIS A 38 -12.86 7.60 -8.92
C HIS A 38 -14.20 6.96 -9.33
N LYS A 39 -14.28 6.42 -10.55
CA LYS A 39 -15.55 5.91 -11.11
C LYS A 39 -15.96 4.59 -10.45
N ASP A 40 -15.08 3.61 -10.49
CA ASP A 40 -15.32 2.24 -10.03
C ASP A 40 -14.00 1.48 -9.88
N PHE A 41 -13.95 0.55 -8.92
CA PHE A 41 -12.81 -0.36 -8.77
C PHE A 41 -13.14 -1.72 -9.33
N LYS A 42 -12.15 -2.36 -9.96
CA LYS A 42 -12.27 -3.76 -10.37
C LYS A 42 -12.38 -4.67 -9.14
N SER A 43 -13.08 -5.79 -9.31
CA SER A 43 -13.24 -6.84 -8.30
C SER A 43 -14.15 -6.50 -7.11
N THR A 44 -14.81 -5.34 -7.10
CA THR A 44 -15.79 -4.98 -6.06
C THR A 44 -16.96 -4.19 -6.63
N LYS A 45 -18.11 -4.23 -5.95
CA LYS A 45 -19.27 -3.37 -6.21
C LYS A 45 -19.35 -2.19 -5.24
N VAL A 46 -18.44 -2.13 -4.27
CA VAL A 46 -18.40 -1.05 -3.28
C VAL A 46 -18.03 0.24 -4.00
N LYS A 47 -18.82 1.29 -3.75
CA LYS A 47 -18.57 2.60 -4.37
C LYS A 47 -17.28 3.19 -3.83
N PRO A 48 -16.46 3.87 -4.66
CA PRO A 48 -15.24 4.53 -4.21
C PRO A 48 -15.46 5.50 -3.04
N ALA A 49 -16.60 6.20 -3.01
CA ALA A 49 -16.94 7.08 -1.90
C ALA A 49 -17.09 6.35 -0.55
N THR A 50 -17.64 5.13 -0.57
CA THR A 50 -17.76 4.29 0.63
C THR A 50 -16.39 3.80 1.08
N ILE A 51 -15.51 3.39 0.16
CA ILE A 51 -14.14 2.97 0.48
C ILE A 51 -13.37 4.13 1.09
N ALA A 52 -13.45 5.33 0.49
CA ALA A 52 -12.82 6.53 1.03
C ALA A 52 -13.29 6.81 2.47
N GLN A 53 -14.59 6.70 2.73
CA GLN A 53 -15.15 6.89 4.06
C GLN A 53 -14.62 5.83 5.05
N LEU A 54 -14.62 4.55 4.67
CA LEU A 54 -14.13 3.46 5.53
C LEU A 54 -12.65 3.65 5.91
N ILE A 55 -11.83 4.11 4.96
CA ILE A 55 -10.41 4.42 5.24
C ILE A 55 -10.30 5.65 6.13
N GLU A 56 -11.00 6.74 5.82
CA GLU A 56 -10.91 8.02 6.55
C GLU A 56 -11.43 7.93 8.00
N SER A 57 -12.43 7.09 8.25
CA SER A 57 -12.98 6.83 9.58
C SER A 57 -12.31 5.66 10.30
N CYS A 58 -11.28 5.06 9.70
CA CYS A 58 -10.61 3.90 10.29
C CYS A 58 -9.80 4.31 11.53
N GLU A 59 -10.08 3.69 12.67
CA GLU A 59 -9.37 3.91 13.94
C GLU A 59 -8.28 2.86 14.20
N LEU A 60 -7.94 2.03 13.21
CA LEU A 60 -6.88 1.06 13.34
C LEU A 60 -5.51 1.75 13.43
N GLU A 61 -4.68 1.24 14.34
CA GLU A 61 -3.25 1.51 14.35
C GLU A 61 -2.53 0.39 13.58
N PHE A 62 -1.76 0.78 12.56
CA PHE A 62 -0.99 -0.13 11.73
C PHE A 62 0.47 -0.12 12.15
N HIS A 63 1.04 -1.29 12.37
CA HIS A 63 2.44 -1.47 12.69
C HIS A 63 3.17 -2.02 11.47
N VAL A 64 4.12 -1.25 10.95
CA VAL A 64 4.99 -1.66 9.84
C VAL A 64 6.23 -2.31 10.41
N ASP A 65 6.50 -3.51 9.91
CA ASP A 65 7.66 -4.31 10.26
C ASP A 65 8.37 -4.79 8.99
N THR A 66 9.55 -5.36 9.13
CA THR A 66 10.26 -5.99 8.01
C THR A 66 10.24 -7.52 8.11
N PHE A 67 10.41 -8.17 6.96
CA PHE A 67 10.65 -9.60 6.87
C PHE A 67 11.84 -9.88 5.95
N GLU A 68 12.56 -10.96 6.22
CA GLU A 68 13.56 -11.50 5.30
C GLU A 68 12.86 -12.39 4.27
N PRO A 69 12.94 -12.08 2.97
CA PRO A 69 12.27 -12.86 1.94
C PRO A 69 12.93 -14.24 1.77
N ASN A 70 12.11 -15.26 1.53
CA ASN A 70 12.59 -16.51 0.92
C ASN A 70 12.62 -16.39 -0.63
N GLU A 71 13.05 -17.45 -1.32
CA GLU A 71 13.20 -17.47 -2.79
C GLU A 71 11.91 -17.03 -3.52
N ASP A 72 10.74 -17.46 -3.03
CA ASP A 72 9.43 -17.12 -3.62
C ASP A 72 8.99 -15.68 -3.33
N GLN A 73 9.51 -15.06 -2.28
CA GLN A 73 9.13 -13.73 -1.81
C GLN A 73 10.08 -12.62 -2.24
N GLY A 74 11.20 -12.97 -2.90
CA GLY A 74 12.25 -12.02 -3.30
C GLY A 74 11.74 -10.87 -4.18
N LYS A 75 10.62 -11.04 -4.89
CA LYS A 75 10.01 -10.01 -5.75
C LYS A 75 8.98 -9.13 -5.05
N THR A 76 8.41 -9.59 -3.93
CA THR A 76 7.36 -8.88 -3.19
C THR A 76 7.98 -7.83 -2.26
N LEU A 77 7.48 -6.60 -2.28
CA LEU A 77 7.95 -5.52 -1.39
C LEU A 77 7.11 -5.42 -0.10
N GLY A 78 5.84 -5.78 -0.11
CA GLY A 78 4.95 -5.75 1.05
C GLY A 78 4.05 -6.97 1.16
N LEU A 79 3.69 -7.35 2.39
CA LEU A 79 2.79 -8.45 2.71
C LEU A 79 1.82 -8.04 3.80
N PHE A 80 0.52 -8.18 3.50
CA PHE A 80 -0.56 -8.21 4.48
C PHE A 80 -0.81 -9.63 4.99
N SER A 81 -0.98 -9.80 6.30
CA SER A 81 -1.34 -11.07 6.93
C SER A 81 -2.72 -11.01 7.57
N HIS A 82 -3.64 -11.86 7.09
CA HIS A 82 -4.98 -12.01 7.68
C HIS A 82 -4.93 -12.46 9.16
N LYS A 83 -3.84 -13.09 9.61
CA LYS A 83 -3.65 -13.50 11.01
C LYS A 83 -3.22 -12.35 11.92
N ARG A 84 -2.65 -11.29 11.34
CA ARG A 84 -2.24 -10.06 12.03
C ARG A 84 -2.59 -8.86 11.16
N PRO A 85 -3.87 -8.52 11.02
CA PRO A 85 -4.32 -7.56 10.00
C PRO A 85 -3.82 -6.13 10.24
N THR A 86 -3.38 -5.80 11.46
CA THR A 86 -2.75 -4.51 11.77
C THR A 86 -1.23 -4.51 11.57
N TYR A 87 -0.63 -5.64 11.19
CA TYR A 87 0.81 -5.73 10.94
C TYR A 87 1.09 -5.82 9.45
N LEU A 88 1.81 -4.83 8.93
CA LEU A 88 2.21 -4.72 7.53
C LEU A 88 3.69 -5.09 7.44
N SER A 89 4.05 -6.10 6.66
CA SER A 89 5.44 -6.58 6.60
C SER A 89 6.08 -6.20 5.27
N LEU A 90 7.21 -5.50 5.31
CA LEU A 90 7.98 -5.06 4.15
C LEU A 90 9.26 -5.88 3.95
N ASN A 91 9.67 -6.08 2.71
CA ASN A 91 10.84 -6.86 2.38
C ASN A 91 12.13 -6.12 2.77
N ALA A 92 12.83 -6.63 3.79
CA ALA A 92 14.03 -6.04 4.36
C ALA A 92 15.15 -5.92 3.31
N THR A 93 15.35 -6.96 2.49
CA THR A 93 16.37 -6.99 1.44
C THR A 93 16.13 -5.89 0.41
N LYS A 94 14.88 -5.66 0.00
CA LYS A 94 14.53 -4.57 -0.93
C LYS A 94 14.69 -3.19 -0.31
N LEU A 95 14.38 -3.06 0.98
CA LEU A 95 14.58 -1.80 1.69
C LEU A 95 16.08 -1.45 1.84
N ALA A 96 16.93 -2.45 1.99
CA ALA A 96 18.37 -2.31 2.10
C ALA A 96 19.05 -2.08 0.72
N ASN A 97 18.60 -2.78 -0.33
CA ASN A 97 19.17 -2.67 -1.68
C ASN A 97 18.52 -1.54 -2.50
N ARG A 98 18.94 -0.30 -2.19
CA ARG A 98 18.56 0.92 -2.92
C ARG A 98 19.04 0.98 -4.38
N SER A 99 19.96 0.10 -4.77
CA SER A 99 20.70 0.12 -6.04
C SER A 99 19.94 -0.47 -7.23
N GLY A 100 18.88 -1.25 -7.01
CA GLY A 100 18.05 -1.85 -8.07
C GLY A 100 16.83 -1.01 -8.46
N TRP A 101 16.61 0.13 -7.80
CA TRP A 101 15.49 1.02 -8.03
C TRP A 101 15.99 2.31 -8.66
N SER A 102 15.31 2.79 -9.71
CA SER A 102 15.56 4.12 -10.26
C SER A 102 15.42 5.13 -9.12
N SER A 103 16.56 5.72 -8.73
CA SER A 103 16.88 6.20 -7.38
C SER A 103 16.22 7.52 -6.98
N THR A 104 15.05 7.87 -7.55
CA THR A 104 14.42 9.18 -7.34
C THR A 104 13.25 9.13 -6.37
N PHE A 105 12.49 8.03 -6.33
CA PHE A 105 11.22 7.97 -5.58
C PHE A 105 11.09 6.76 -4.65
N PHE A 106 12.22 6.23 -4.18
CA PHE A 106 12.24 5.01 -3.37
C PHE A 106 11.42 5.13 -2.08
N ILE A 107 11.49 6.26 -1.37
CA ILE A 107 10.73 6.44 -0.12
C ILE A 107 9.23 6.53 -0.42
N GLU A 108 8.86 7.20 -1.50
CA GLU A 108 7.48 7.41 -1.95
C GLU A 108 6.81 6.11 -2.38
N ASP A 109 7.56 5.25 -3.07
CA ASP A 109 7.13 3.90 -3.45
C ASP A 109 6.93 3.00 -2.22
N VAL A 110 7.81 3.09 -1.21
CA VAL A 110 7.62 2.37 0.07
C VAL A 110 6.41 2.93 0.83
N ALA A 111 6.24 4.25 0.89
CA ALA A 111 5.11 4.90 1.56
C ALA A 111 3.77 4.50 0.92
N SER A 112 3.70 4.50 -0.40
CA SER A 112 2.52 4.08 -1.15
C SER A 112 2.25 2.58 -1.05
N THR A 113 3.28 1.74 -0.89
CA THR A 113 3.15 0.33 -0.51
C THR A 113 2.45 0.18 0.84
N ILE A 114 2.89 0.93 1.85
CA ILE A 114 2.31 0.88 3.19
C ILE A 114 0.81 1.24 3.12
N ILE A 115 0.46 2.25 2.32
CA ILE A 115 -0.94 2.62 2.09
C ILE A 115 -1.71 1.51 1.35
N HIS A 116 -1.11 0.86 0.36
CA HIS A 116 -1.75 -0.28 -0.32
C HIS A 116 -2.12 -1.39 0.68
N GLU A 117 -1.19 -1.79 1.54
CA GLU A 117 -1.42 -2.84 2.52
C GLU A 117 -2.40 -2.40 3.63
N SER A 118 -2.42 -1.11 3.97
CA SER A 118 -3.41 -0.57 4.92
C SER A 118 -4.84 -0.63 4.36
N VAL A 119 -5.03 -0.46 3.05
CA VAL A 119 -6.34 -0.67 2.40
C VAL A 119 -6.80 -2.12 2.54
N HIS A 120 -5.89 -3.10 2.41
CA HIS A 120 -6.22 -4.51 2.69
C HIS A 120 -6.63 -4.73 4.14
N ALA A 121 -5.98 -4.06 5.09
CA ALA A 121 -6.33 -4.15 6.49
C ALA A 121 -7.70 -3.53 6.80
N VAL A 122 -8.03 -2.39 6.20
CA VAL A 122 -9.37 -1.78 6.32
C VAL A 122 -10.43 -2.68 5.69
N ASP A 123 -10.16 -3.28 4.54
CA ASP A 123 -11.06 -4.26 3.92
C ASP A 123 -11.33 -5.46 4.84
N HIS A 124 -10.27 -5.99 5.45
CA HIS A 124 -10.37 -7.10 6.39
C HIS A 124 -11.20 -6.76 7.63
N ALA A 125 -11.06 -5.54 8.16
CA ALA A 125 -11.84 -5.06 9.29
C ALA A 125 -13.32 -4.78 8.95
N ASN A 126 -13.65 -4.71 7.66
CA ASN A 126 -14.98 -4.39 7.15
C ASN A 126 -15.49 -5.50 6.20
N PRO A 127 -15.68 -6.74 6.70
CA PRO A 127 -15.89 -7.94 5.88
C PRO A 127 -17.18 -7.96 5.05
N ASP A 128 -18.12 -7.05 5.35
CA ASP A 128 -19.38 -6.86 4.60
C ASP A 128 -19.18 -6.14 3.28
N TYR A 129 -18.09 -5.38 3.12
CA TYR A 129 -17.83 -4.57 1.94
C TYR A 129 -17.00 -5.34 0.88
N ARG A 130 -15.89 -5.99 1.29
CA ARG A 130 -15.01 -6.77 0.40
C ARG A 130 -14.57 -6.00 -0.85
N PHE A 131 -13.64 -5.08 -0.68
CA PHE A 131 -13.05 -4.25 -1.73
C PHE A 131 -11.55 -4.50 -1.99
N GLY A 132 -10.94 -5.46 -1.30
CA GLY A 132 -9.60 -5.96 -1.64
C GLY A 132 -9.57 -6.79 -2.92
N HIS A 133 -8.42 -7.43 -3.21
CA HIS A 133 -8.26 -8.31 -4.36
C HIS A 133 -7.58 -9.63 -3.99
N LYS A 134 -7.95 -10.71 -4.70
CA LYS A 134 -7.25 -12.01 -4.63
C LYS A 134 -6.38 -12.26 -5.87
N ASN A 135 -6.94 -12.05 -7.07
CA ASN A 135 -6.28 -12.45 -8.33
C ASN A 135 -6.09 -11.27 -9.31
N ARG A 136 -7.13 -10.46 -9.56
CA ARG A 136 -7.03 -9.29 -10.48
C ARG A 136 -6.54 -8.06 -9.73
N LYS A 137 -5.22 -7.85 -9.80
CA LYS A 137 -4.48 -6.78 -9.12
C LYS A 137 -4.74 -5.40 -9.74
N ARG A 138 -4.54 -5.27 -11.05
CA ARG A 138 -4.62 -3.97 -11.76
C ARG A 138 -6.03 -3.38 -11.76
N GLY A 139 -6.17 -2.18 -11.21
CA GLY A 139 -7.44 -1.44 -11.12
C GLY A 139 -8.35 -1.85 -9.95
N SER A 140 -7.86 -2.70 -9.05
CA SER A 140 -8.50 -2.93 -7.75
C SER A 140 -8.33 -1.72 -6.83
N ALA A 141 -9.12 -1.63 -5.75
CA ALA A 141 -9.04 -0.51 -4.82
C ALA A 141 -7.64 -0.37 -4.18
N PRO A 142 -7.02 -1.42 -3.59
CA PRO A 142 -5.66 -1.30 -3.02
C PRO A 142 -4.62 -0.79 -4.02
N TYR A 143 -4.58 -1.31 -5.25
CA TYR A 143 -3.63 -0.88 -6.28
C TYR A 143 -3.86 0.56 -6.70
N TRP A 144 -5.10 0.92 -7.01
CA TRP A 144 -5.40 2.27 -7.46
C TRP A 144 -5.13 3.30 -6.36
N ILE A 145 -5.50 2.98 -5.11
CA ILE A 145 -5.30 3.88 -3.97
C ILE A 145 -3.81 4.05 -3.64
N GLY A 146 -3.01 2.97 -3.70
CA GLY A 146 -1.56 3.06 -3.59
C GLY A 146 -0.94 3.93 -4.69
N ASN A 147 -1.34 3.73 -5.96
CA ASN A 147 -0.91 4.58 -7.08
C ASN A 147 -1.32 6.04 -6.89
N HIS A 148 -2.53 6.29 -6.39
CA HIS A 148 -3.00 7.64 -6.10
C HIS A 148 -2.15 8.32 -5.02
N ALA A 149 -1.80 7.59 -3.95
CA ALA A 149 -0.88 8.08 -2.93
C ALA A 149 0.50 8.41 -3.50
N PHE A 150 1.04 7.53 -4.34
CA PHE A 150 2.34 7.74 -5.00
C PHE A 150 2.34 9.03 -5.83
N HIS A 151 1.30 9.26 -6.65
CA HIS A 151 1.17 10.50 -7.42
C HIS A 151 1.10 11.77 -6.54
N LEU A 152 0.47 11.70 -5.36
CA LEU A 152 0.43 12.84 -4.43
C LEU A 152 1.78 13.13 -3.76
N LEU A 153 2.67 12.14 -3.71
CA LEU A 153 4.01 12.28 -3.16
C LEU A 153 4.98 12.81 -4.21
N THR A 154 4.94 12.26 -5.42
CA THR A 154 5.92 12.56 -6.48
C THR A 154 5.53 13.72 -7.39
N HIS A 155 4.24 14.05 -7.47
CA HIS A 155 3.67 14.96 -8.47
C HIS A 155 3.93 14.49 -9.92
N ASP A 156 4.30 13.23 -10.12
CA ASP A 156 4.55 12.65 -11.44
C ASP A 156 3.29 11.91 -11.92
N PRO A 157 2.62 12.35 -13.00
CA PRO A 157 1.38 11.75 -13.49
C PRO A 157 1.58 10.46 -14.29
N VAL A 158 2.83 10.05 -14.58
CA VAL A 158 3.15 8.95 -15.50
C VAL A 158 3.58 7.67 -14.78
N LEU A 159 3.94 7.78 -13.50
CA LEU A 159 4.60 6.70 -12.78
C LEU A 159 3.58 5.79 -12.05
N GLU A 160 3.27 4.65 -12.66
CA GLU A 160 2.70 3.50 -11.91
C GLU A 160 3.70 3.07 -10.81
N LEU A 161 3.16 2.60 -9.68
CA LEU A 161 3.88 2.05 -8.51
C LEU A 161 5.04 1.16 -8.95
N ALA A 162 6.16 1.16 -8.23
CA ALA A 162 7.28 0.26 -8.52
C ALA A 162 6.91 -1.24 -8.55
N PHE A 163 5.79 -1.67 -7.96
CA PHE A 163 5.25 -3.03 -8.12
C PHE A 163 4.82 -3.36 -9.54
N ASP A 164 4.30 -2.38 -10.29
CA ASP A 164 3.88 -2.54 -11.69
C ASP A 164 5.09 -2.43 -12.65
N ARG A 165 6.22 -1.88 -12.19
CA ARG A 165 7.49 -1.81 -12.95
C ARG A 165 8.35 -3.08 -12.84
N ILE A 166 7.99 -3.99 -11.93
CA ILE A 166 8.52 -5.36 -11.92
C ILE A 166 7.52 -6.20 -12.71
N THR A 167 7.68 -6.17 -14.02
CA THR A 167 6.96 -7.02 -14.95
C THR A 167 7.09 -8.50 -14.55
N GLU A 168 5.92 -9.13 -14.46
CA GLU A 168 5.58 -10.51 -14.84
C GLU A 168 6.70 -11.56 -14.73
N ILE A 169 6.50 -12.51 -13.82
CA ILE A 169 6.51 -13.90 -14.24
C ILE A 169 5.17 -14.48 -13.80
N ASP A 170 4.22 -14.54 -14.73
CA ASP A 170 3.30 -15.67 -14.76
C ASP A 170 4.18 -16.90 -14.99
N GLU A 171 4.26 -17.82 -14.03
CA GLU A 171 4.47 -19.23 -14.34
C GLU A 171 3.89 -20.12 -13.23
N VAL A 172 2.70 -20.61 -13.56
CA VAL A 172 2.20 -21.98 -13.41
C VAL A 172 2.23 -22.59 -12.00
N ALA A 173 1.01 -22.77 -11.47
CA ALA A 173 0.71 -23.76 -10.45
C ALA A 173 1.30 -25.13 -10.82
N VAL A 174 2.12 -25.67 -9.92
CA VAL A 174 2.39 -27.10 -9.82
C VAL A 174 1.83 -27.59 -8.51
#